data_AF-A0A1T1B933-F1
#
_entry.id   AF-A0A1T1B933-F1
#
_cell.length_a   1.000
_cell.length_b   1.000
_cell.length_c   1.000
_cell.angle_alpha   90.00
_cell.angle_beta   90.00
_cell.angle_gamma   90.00
#
_symmetry.space_group_name_H-M   'P 1'
#
loop_
_entity.id
_entity.type
_entity.pdbx_description
1 polymer ?
#
loop_
_entity_poly.entity_id
_entity_poly.type
_entity_poly.pdbx_seq_one_letter_code
_entity_poly.pdbx_strand_id
1 'polypeptide(L)'
;MILPHLKASTREQHERAEAHLNLMDPALDRRRYGDVLRTMRSLYGTLEPRVGARLGEAGRAALDWPARLKVPLLDRDLRALDVAPAADLDAGTVDVFLRDEADAWGAAYVLEGATLGGQLVRRHLEARLGLRDEGTAFYSSYGPLTGPRWRAFGEALEARVAQGPDPATFTARATDAARRTFGLFVDRLAAAPEGRRPDPGRPVTRSLT
;
A
#
# COMPACT_ATOMS: atom_id res chain seq x y z
N MET A 1 5.59 -23.63 2.13
CA MET A 1 4.84 -22.53 1.52
C MET A 1 5.19 -21.24 2.24
N ILE A 2 5.81 -20.31 1.53
CA ILE A 2 6.29 -19.01 2.04
C ILE A 2 5.14 -18.03 2.27
N LEU A 3 4.05 -18.08 1.48
CA LEU A 3 2.98 -17.08 1.61
C LEU A 3 2.25 -17.13 2.96
N PRO A 4 1.84 -18.30 3.50
CA PRO A 4 1.30 -18.38 4.86
C PRO A 4 2.31 -17.96 5.94
N HIS A 5 3.60 -18.24 5.72
CA HIS A 5 4.66 -17.82 6.64
C HIS A 5 4.77 -16.30 6.70
N LEU A 6 4.84 -15.60 5.56
CA LEU A 6 4.85 -14.14 5.50
C LEU A 6 3.62 -13.56 6.21
N LYS A 7 2.43 -14.09 5.92
CA LYS A 7 1.19 -13.64 6.57
C LYS A 7 1.21 -13.77 8.08
N ALA A 8 1.74 -14.87 8.61
CA ALA A 8 1.88 -15.06 10.05
C ALA A 8 2.95 -14.12 10.64
N SER A 9 4.10 -14.00 9.96
CA SER A 9 5.27 -13.26 10.41
C SER A 9 5.11 -11.73 10.36
N THR A 10 4.13 -11.21 9.61
CA THR A 10 3.87 -9.77 9.45
C THR A 10 2.51 -9.32 10.01
N ARG A 11 1.78 -10.19 10.74
CA ARG A 11 0.40 -9.92 11.19
C ARG A 11 0.30 -8.63 12.03
N GLU A 12 1.17 -8.50 13.04
CA GLU A 12 1.15 -7.36 13.96
C GLU A 12 1.40 -6.03 13.22
N GLN A 13 2.36 -6.01 12.30
CA GLN A 13 2.67 -4.80 11.53
C GLN A 13 1.55 -4.46 10.55
N HIS A 14 0.91 -5.46 9.95
CA HIS A 14 -0.28 -5.26 9.13
C HIS A 14 -1.43 -4.63 9.93
N GLU A 15 -1.75 -5.17 11.11
CA GLU A 15 -2.80 -4.64 11.99
C GLU A 15 -2.52 -3.19 12.42
N ARG A 16 -1.25 -2.87 12.72
CA ARG A 16 -0.84 -1.48 13.02
C ARG A 16 -1.01 -0.55 11.83
N ALA A 17 -0.62 -0.98 10.63
CA ALA A 17 -0.78 -0.18 9.42
C ALA A 17 -2.28 0.08 9.13
N GLU A 18 -3.13 -0.93 9.27
CA GLU A 18 -4.59 -0.77 9.15
C GLU A 18 -5.16 0.20 10.19
N ALA A 19 -4.70 0.13 11.43
CA ALA A 19 -5.12 1.05 12.49
C ALA A 19 -4.76 2.50 12.20
N HIS A 20 -3.58 2.77 11.61
CA HIS A 20 -3.20 4.13 11.22
C HIS A 20 -3.92 4.64 9.96
N LEU A 21 -4.25 3.73 9.02
CA LEU A 21 -5.09 4.07 7.87
C LEU A 21 -6.49 4.51 8.33
N ASN A 22 -7.09 3.74 9.25
CA ASN A 22 -8.41 3.98 9.85
C ASN A 22 -9.49 4.41 8.83
N LEU A 23 -9.48 3.82 7.63
CA LEU A 23 -10.35 4.23 6.52
C LEU A 23 -11.80 3.76 6.67
N MET A 24 -12.08 2.95 7.67
CA MET A 24 -13.42 2.47 7.99
C MET A 24 -14.09 3.32 9.09
N ASP A 25 -13.41 4.36 9.58
CA ASP A 25 -13.94 5.29 10.57
C ASP A 25 -15.17 6.03 10.00
N PRO A 26 -16.33 5.97 10.67
CA PRO A 26 -17.51 6.73 10.27
C PRO A 26 -17.29 8.25 10.16
N ALA A 27 -16.29 8.79 10.86
CA ALA A 27 -15.90 10.19 10.84
C ALA A 27 -14.87 10.53 9.75
N LEU A 28 -14.48 9.57 8.90
CA LEU A 28 -13.60 9.83 7.76
C LEU A 28 -14.21 10.93 6.87
N ASP A 29 -13.39 11.92 6.51
CA ASP A 29 -13.74 12.97 5.57
C ASP A 29 -12.82 12.94 4.33
N ARG A 30 -13.19 13.71 3.30
CA ARG A 30 -12.42 13.79 2.04
C ARG A 30 -11.01 14.34 2.24
N ARG A 31 -10.82 15.23 3.21
CA ARG A 31 -9.50 15.83 3.49
C ARG A 31 -8.55 14.79 4.05
N ARG A 32 -8.96 14.07 5.11
CA ARG A 32 -8.17 12.99 5.71
C ARG A 32 -7.90 11.88 4.71
N TYR A 33 -8.90 11.53 3.90
CA TYR A 33 -8.70 10.55 2.82
C TYR A 33 -7.64 11.02 1.81
N GLY A 34 -7.68 12.29 1.38
CA GLY A 34 -6.64 12.90 0.55
C GLY A 34 -5.25 12.87 1.19
N ASP A 35 -5.14 13.15 2.49
CA ASP A 35 -3.87 13.08 3.23
C ASP A 35 -3.31 11.64 3.28
N VAL A 36 -4.19 10.64 3.43
CA VAL A 36 -3.81 9.23 3.33
C VAL A 36 -3.30 8.92 1.93
N LEU A 37 -4.02 9.31 0.88
CA LEU A 37 -3.58 9.07 -0.50
C LEU A 37 -2.25 9.76 -0.82
N ARG A 38 -1.99 10.96 -0.30
CA ARG A 38 -0.70 11.66 -0.44
C ARG A 38 0.43 10.83 0.18
N THR A 39 0.23 10.34 1.39
CA THR A 39 1.21 9.49 2.09
C THR A 39 1.45 8.19 1.32
N MET A 40 0.39 7.53 0.88
CA MET A 40 0.46 6.30 0.09
C MET A 40 1.18 6.54 -1.24
N ARG A 41 0.89 7.63 -1.94
CA ARG A 41 1.58 7.98 -3.19
C ARG A 41 3.07 8.17 -2.98
N SER A 42 3.47 8.84 -1.92
CA SER A 42 4.88 9.02 -1.59
C SER A 42 5.59 7.68 -1.31
N LEU A 43 4.95 6.80 -0.52
CA LEU A 43 5.44 5.45 -0.22
C LEU A 43 5.61 4.60 -1.48
N TYR A 44 4.55 4.47 -2.28
CA TYR A 44 4.58 3.65 -3.50
C TYR A 44 5.51 4.24 -4.56
N GLY A 45 5.59 5.56 -4.68
CA GLY A 45 6.52 6.27 -5.58
C GLY A 45 7.98 5.92 -5.31
N THR A 46 8.35 5.77 -4.04
CA THR A 46 9.70 5.32 -3.66
C THR A 46 9.86 3.81 -3.80
N LEU A 47 8.89 3.00 -3.37
CA LEU A 47 9.02 1.54 -3.30
C LEU A 47 8.96 0.87 -4.68
N GLU A 48 7.98 1.20 -5.52
CA GLU A 48 7.74 0.53 -6.80
C GLU A 48 8.95 0.46 -7.75
N PRO A 49 9.68 1.55 -8.02
CA PRO A 49 10.86 1.49 -8.89
C PRO A 49 12.00 0.66 -8.29
N ARG A 50 12.18 0.69 -6.96
CA ARG A 50 13.22 -0.06 -6.26
C ARG A 50 12.92 -1.55 -6.21
N VAL A 51 11.67 -1.90 -5.89
CA VAL A 51 11.17 -3.28 -5.97
C VAL A 51 11.34 -3.81 -7.39
N GLY A 52 10.88 -3.06 -8.40
CA GLY A 52 11.04 -3.44 -9.80
C GLY A 52 12.50 -3.67 -10.19
N ALA A 53 13.40 -2.76 -9.80
CA ALA A 53 14.83 -2.89 -10.10
C ALA A 53 15.45 -4.14 -9.47
N ARG A 54 15.10 -4.46 -8.21
CA ARG A 54 15.70 -5.59 -7.48
C ARG A 54 15.03 -6.95 -7.73
N LEU A 55 13.78 -6.97 -8.19
CA LEU A 55 13.17 -8.17 -8.77
C LEU A 55 13.93 -8.67 -10.01
N GLY A 56 14.66 -7.78 -10.69
CA GLY A 56 15.34 -8.10 -11.94
C GLY A 56 14.35 -8.43 -13.07
N GLU A 57 14.90 -8.81 -14.23
CA GLU A 57 14.08 -9.11 -15.42
C GLU A 57 13.15 -10.30 -15.20
N ALA A 58 13.67 -11.41 -14.66
CA ALA A 58 12.92 -12.63 -14.43
C ALA A 58 11.76 -12.42 -13.42
N GLY A 59 12.01 -11.75 -12.29
CA GLY A 59 10.97 -11.46 -11.31
C GLY A 59 9.90 -10.51 -11.85
N ARG A 60 10.32 -9.48 -12.60
CA ARG A 60 9.38 -8.56 -13.25
C ARG A 60 8.51 -9.25 -14.30
N ALA A 61 9.07 -10.15 -15.09
CA ALA A 61 8.34 -10.93 -16.08
C ALA A 61 7.36 -11.91 -15.40
N ALA A 62 7.80 -12.64 -14.38
CA ALA A 62 6.97 -13.58 -13.63
C ALA A 62 5.75 -12.90 -12.98
N LEU A 63 5.89 -11.63 -12.59
CA LEU A 63 4.80 -10.87 -11.98
C LEU A 63 4.01 -10.01 -12.97
N ASP A 64 4.42 -9.81 -14.21
CA ASP A 64 3.90 -8.71 -15.04
C ASP A 64 3.95 -7.38 -14.24
N TRP A 65 5.14 -7.06 -13.72
CA TRP A 65 5.34 -5.96 -12.77
C TRP A 65 4.77 -4.61 -13.21
N PRO A 66 4.90 -4.17 -14.48
CA PRO A 66 4.32 -2.91 -14.93
C PRO A 66 2.81 -2.83 -14.71
N ALA A 67 2.08 -3.94 -14.88
CA ALA A 67 0.64 -3.95 -14.65
C ALA A 67 0.30 -3.97 -13.16
N ARG A 68 1.27 -4.17 -12.26
CA ARG A 68 1.11 -4.13 -10.80
C ARG A 68 1.45 -2.79 -10.17
N LEU A 69 1.87 -1.80 -10.94
CA LEU A 69 2.08 -0.46 -10.42
C LEU A 69 0.76 0.16 -9.93
N LYS A 70 0.82 0.85 -8.79
CA LYS A 70 -0.28 1.51 -8.08
C LYS A 70 -0.10 3.02 -8.07
N VAL A 71 1.11 3.52 -8.27
CA VAL A 71 1.39 4.96 -8.44
C VAL A 71 0.44 5.63 -9.44
N PRO A 72 0.20 5.09 -10.67
CA PRO A 72 -0.73 5.73 -11.60
C PRO A 72 -2.17 5.80 -11.10
N LEU A 73 -2.59 4.84 -10.27
CA LEU A 73 -3.93 4.82 -9.67
C LEU A 73 -4.04 5.86 -8.55
N LEU A 74 -3.01 5.96 -7.72
CA LEU A 74 -2.92 6.99 -6.67
C LEU A 74 -2.90 8.39 -7.26
N ASP A 75 -2.16 8.61 -8.36
CA ASP A 75 -2.14 9.88 -9.06
C ASP A 75 -3.51 10.23 -9.67
N ARG A 76 -4.27 9.22 -10.13
CA ARG A 76 -5.64 9.42 -10.61
C ARG A 76 -6.56 9.87 -9.47
N ASP A 77 -6.50 9.18 -8.34
CA ASP A 77 -7.29 9.52 -7.15
C ASP A 77 -6.96 10.92 -6.63
N LEU A 78 -5.68 11.24 -6.50
CA LEU A 78 -5.23 12.56 -6.06
C LEU A 78 -5.75 13.69 -6.98
N ARG A 79 -5.72 13.49 -8.31
CA ARG A 79 -6.29 14.45 -9.27
C ARG A 79 -7.80 14.62 -9.11
N ALA A 80 -8.55 13.53 -8.96
CA ALA A 80 -10.00 13.61 -8.80
C ALA A 80 -10.43 14.29 -7.50
N LEU A 81 -9.59 14.23 -6.45
CA LEU A 81 -9.80 14.93 -5.19
C LEU A 81 -9.25 16.36 -5.16
N ASP A 82 -8.62 16.84 -6.23
CA ASP A 82 -7.90 18.12 -6.29
C ASP A 82 -6.84 18.26 -5.17
N VAL A 83 -6.14 17.15 -4.90
CA VAL A 83 -5.09 17.06 -3.89
C VAL A 83 -3.77 16.91 -4.60
N ALA A 84 -2.84 17.84 -4.36
CA ALA A 84 -1.49 17.72 -4.91
C ALA A 84 -0.81 16.42 -4.40
N PRO A 85 0.03 15.75 -5.21
CA PRO A 85 0.81 14.63 -4.71
C PRO A 85 1.86 15.10 -3.69
N ALA A 86 2.25 14.22 -2.78
CA ALA A 86 3.43 14.42 -1.96
C ALA A 86 4.69 14.03 -2.75
N ALA A 87 5.82 14.68 -2.45
CA ALA A 87 7.11 14.25 -2.97
C ALA A 87 7.43 12.81 -2.51
N ASP A 88 8.19 12.08 -3.31
CA ASP A 88 8.70 10.77 -2.94
C ASP A 88 9.63 10.88 -1.73
N LEU A 89 9.78 9.77 -1.02
CA LEU A 89 10.74 9.65 0.07
C LEU A 89 12.17 9.66 -0.45
N ASP A 90 13.10 10.03 0.44
CA ASP A 90 14.51 9.85 0.18
C ASP A 90 14.80 8.37 -0.13
N ALA A 91 15.60 8.16 -1.17
CA ALA A 91 15.98 6.84 -1.68
C ALA A 91 16.57 5.93 -0.60
N GLY A 92 17.45 6.50 0.22
CA GLY A 92 18.14 5.82 1.31
C GLY A 92 17.20 5.21 2.33
N THR A 93 15.99 5.77 2.49
CA THR A 93 14.97 5.21 3.40
C THR A 93 14.60 3.77 3.04
N VAL A 94 14.60 3.43 1.75
CA VAL A 94 14.25 2.10 1.25
C VAL A 94 15.51 1.28 0.94
N ASP A 95 16.54 1.90 0.39
CA ASP A 95 17.76 1.21 -0.06
C ASP A 95 18.54 0.54 1.09
N VAL A 96 18.37 1.02 2.33
CA VAL A 96 18.98 0.40 3.53
C VAL A 96 18.49 -1.03 3.79
N PHE A 97 17.28 -1.38 3.32
CA PHE A 97 16.71 -2.71 3.54
C PHE A 97 16.30 -3.46 2.27
N LEU A 98 16.13 -2.76 1.15
CA LEU A 98 15.80 -3.36 -0.14
C LEU A 98 17.09 -3.54 -0.95
N ARG A 99 17.87 -4.57 -0.61
CA ARG A 99 19.24 -4.77 -1.11
C ARG A 99 19.34 -5.82 -2.20
N ASP A 100 18.47 -6.82 -2.17
CA ASP A 100 18.49 -7.90 -3.15
C ASP A 100 17.09 -8.31 -3.61
N GLU A 101 17.05 -9.37 -4.41
CA GLU A 101 15.83 -9.91 -4.98
C GLU A 101 14.87 -10.47 -3.90
N ALA A 102 15.38 -11.14 -2.88
CA ALA A 102 14.55 -11.69 -1.81
C ALA A 102 13.87 -10.55 -1.03
N ASP A 103 14.60 -9.46 -0.76
CA ASP A 103 14.03 -8.26 -0.16
C ASP A 103 12.91 -7.67 -1.04
N ALA A 104 13.13 -7.62 -2.36
CA ALA A 104 12.16 -7.12 -3.33
C ALA A 104 10.87 -7.94 -3.36
N TRP A 105 10.96 -9.28 -3.29
CA TRP A 105 9.79 -10.15 -3.18
C TRP A 105 9.03 -9.94 -1.87
N GLY A 106 9.74 -9.72 -0.76
CA GLY A 106 9.14 -9.35 0.52
C GLY A 106 8.38 -8.03 0.49
N ALA A 107 8.98 -7.00 -0.11
CA ALA A 107 8.32 -5.70 -0.28
C ALA A 107 7.14 -5.79 -1.27
N ALA A 108 7.28 -6.51 -2.38
CA ALA A 108 6.21 -6.75 -3.35
C ALA A 108 5.00 -7.46 -2.71
N TYR A 109 5.24 -8.41 -1.80
CA TYR A 109 4.17 -9.06 -1.01
C TYR A 109 3.32 -8.05 -0.24
N VAL A 110 3.94 -7.03 0.36
CA VAL A 110 3.22 -5.97 1.10
C VAL A 110 2.38 -5.11 0.16
N LEU A 111 2.97 -4.67 -0.96
CA LEU A 111 2.29 -3.82 -1.94
C LEU A 111 1.11 -4.54 -2.61
N GLU A 112 1.29 -5.81 -2.97
CA GLU A 112 0.23 -6.62 -3.57
C GLU A 112 -0.85 -7.00 -2.55
N GLY A 113 -0.44 -7.34 -1.32
CA GLY A 113 -1.36 -7.71 -0.24
C GLY A 113 -2.31 -6.57 0.14
N ALA A 114 -1.84 -5.32 0.08
CA ALA A 114 -2.66 -4.13 0.34
C ALA A 114 -3.89 -3.99 -0.59
N THR A 115 -3.90 -4.69 -1.73
CA THR A 115 -5.03 -4.65 -2.67
C THR A 115 -6.23 -5.52 -2.26
N LEU A 116 -6.02 -6.51 -1.37
CA LEU A 116 -7.02 -7.53 -1.04
C LEU A 116 -8.25 -6.95 -0.30
N GLY A 117 -8.03 -5.96 0.58
CA GLY A 117 -9.10 -5.28 1.33
C GLY A 117 -9.79 -4.16 0.55
N GLY A 118 -9.32 -3.84 -0.66
CA GLY A 118 -9.70 -2.62 -1.37
C GLY A 118 -11.19 -2.49 -1.70
N GLN A 119 -11.88 -3.61 -1.96
CA GLN A 119 -13.31 -3.58 -2.28
C GLN A 119 -14.18 -3.14 -1.11
N LEU A 120 -13.81 -3.49 0.13
CA LEU A 120 -14.53 -3.04 1.32
C LEU A 120 -14.30 -1.54 1.55
N VAL A 121 -13.05 -1.10 1.47
CA VAL A 121 -12.69 0.32 1.59
C VAL A 121 -13.40 1.15 0.52
N ARG A 122 -13.40 0.71 -0.74
CA ARG A 122 -14.10 1.39 -1.84
C ARG A 122 -15.58 1.60 -1.54
N ARG A 123 -16.28 0.54 -1.11
CA ARG A 123 -17.72 0.64 -0.77
C ARG A 123 -17.96 1.62 0.39
N HIS A 124 -17.06 1.65 1.37
CA HIS A 124 -17.14 2.60 2.47
C HIS A 124 -16.93 4.04 1.98
N LEU A 125 -15.91 4.29 1.16
CA LEU A 125 -15.64 5.60 0.56
C LEU A 125 -16.80 6.10 -0.31
N GLU A 126 -17.43 5.21 -1.07
CA GLU A 126 -18.62 5.54 -1.84
C GLU A 126 -19.79 5.93 -0.94
N ALA A 127 -20.08 5.12 0.08
CA ALA A 127 -21.19 5.36 1.00
C ALA A 127 -21.01 6.61 1.88
N ARG A 128 -19.77 6.91 2.30
CA ARG A 128 -19.49 8.02 3.24
C ARG A 128 -19.10 9.31 2.55
N LEU A 129 -18.30 9.23 1.49
CA LEU A 129 -17.72 10.40 0.83
C LEU A 129 -18.32 10.67 -0.55
N GLY A 130 -19.19 9.79 -1.05
CA GLY A 130 -19.75 9.90 -2.40
C GLY A 130 -18.70 9.75 -3.50
N LEU A 131 -17.56 9.12 -3.20
CA LEU A 131 -16.46 8.95 -4.15
C LEU A 131 -16.69 7.69 -5.01
N ARG A 132 -16.47 7.83 -6.31
CA ARG A 132 -16.56 6.75 -7.31
C ARG A 132 -15.42 6.88 -8.30
N ASP A 133 -15.18 5.82 -9.07
CA ASP A 133 -14.28 5.79 -10.22
C ASP A 133 -12.91 6.41 -9.97
N GLU A 134 -12.73 7.66 -10.42
CA GLU A 134 -11.46 8.37 -10.38
C GLU A 134 -11.04 8.85 -8.99
N GLY A 135 -11.87 8.71 -7.95
CA GLY A 135 -11.49 8.97 -6.56
C GLY A 135 -11.31 7.72 -5.69
N THR A 136 -11.35 6.52 -6.28
CA THR A 136 -11.16 5.23 -5.57
C THR A 136 -10.41 4.19 -6.42
N ALA A 137 -9.70 4.62 -7.44
CA ALA A 137 -8.95 3.79 -8.39
C ALA A 137 -7.91 2.93 -7.68
N PHE A 138 -7.18 3.45 -6.69
CA PHE A 138 -6.21 2.68 -5.90
C PHE A 138 -6.86 1.51 -5.15
N TYR A 139 -7.98 1.77 -4.47
CA TYR A 139 -8.71 0.72 -3.73
C TYR A 139 -9.54 -0.19 -4.64
N SER A 140 -9.87 0.28 -5.86
CA SER A 140 -10.38 -0.60 -6.91
C SER A 140 -9.28 -1.50 -7.45
N SER A 141 -8.05 -1.01 -7.58
CA SER A 141 -6.87 -1.72 -8.05
C SER A 141 -7.16 -2.54 -9.31
N TYR A 142 -7.23 -3.86 -9.18
CA TYR A 142 -7.47 -4.81 -10.27
C TYR A 142 -8.95 -5.17 -10.46
N GLY A 143 -9.84 -4.62 -9.64
CA GLY A 143 -11.26 -4.93 -9.62
C GLY A 143 -11.50 -6.44 -9.45
N PRO A 144 -12.26 -7.08 -10.35
CA PRO A 144 -12.49 -8.54 -10.31
C PRO A 144 -11.21 -9.39 -10.38
N LEU A 145 -10.10 -8.83 -10.89
CA LEU A 145 -8.84 -9.54 -11.04
C LEU A 145 -7.97 -9.55 -9.77
N THR A 146 -8.40 -8.93 -8.67
CA THR A 146 -7.61 -8.89 -7.41
C THR A 146 -7.29 -10.28 -6.89
N GLY A 147 -8.29 -11.15 -6.76
CA GLY A 147 -8.08 -12.54 -6.32
C GLY A 147 -7.17 -13.34 -7.26
N PRO A 148 -7.44 -13.37 -8.59
CA PRO A 148 -6.55 -13.98 -9.56
C PRO A 148 -5.09 -13.47 -9.51
N ARG A 149 -4.88 -12.15 -9.41
CA ARG A 149 -3.53 -11.56 -9.35
C ARG A 149 -2.78 -11.90 -8.07
N TRP A 150 -3.49 -12.02 -6.95
CA TRP A 150 -2.90 -12.48 -5.70
C TRP A 150 -2.49 -13.95 -5.75
N ARG A 151 -3.31 -14.81 -6.36
CA ARG A 151 -2.93 -16.22 -6.57
C ARG A 151 -1.70 -16.33 -7.47
N ALA A 152 -1.68 -15.62 -8.59
CA ALA A 152 -0.54 -15.59 -9.50
C ALA A 152 0.74 -15.07 -8.81
N PHE A 153 0.61 -14.07 -7.92
CA PHE A 153 1.73 -13.62 -7.10
C PHE A 153 2.27 -14.74 -6.19
N GLY A 154 1.38 -15.43 -5.49
CA GLY A 154 1.75 -16.55 -4.61
C GLY A 154 2.43 -17.69 -5.38
N GLU A 155 1.89 -18.08 -6.53
CA GLU A 155 2.47 -19.11 -7.41
C GLU A 155 3.88 -18.72 -7.89
N ALA A 156 4.06 -17.49 -8.35
CA ALA A 156 5.35 -16.99 -8.81
C ALA A 156 6.38 -16.94 -7.67
N LEU A 157 5.96 -16.53 -6.46
CA LEU A 157 6.83 -16.49 -5.29
C LEU A 157 7.27 -17.90 -4.85
N GLU A 158 6.34 -18.87 -4.78
CA GLU A 158 6.67 -20.26 -4.44
C GLU A 158 7.61 -20.89 -5.49
N ALA A 159 7.34 -20.65 -6.78
CA ALA A 159 8.20 -21.12 -7.86
C ALA A 159 9.62 -20.53 -7.77
N ARG A 160 9.72 -19.22 -7.48
CA ARG A 160 11.01 -18.56 -7.33
C ARG A 160 11.80 -19.12 -6.14
N VAL A 161 11.14 -19.37 -5.01
CA VAL A 161 11.78 -20.00 -3.83
C VAL A 161 12.29 -21.40 -4.15
N ALA A 162 11.49 -22.20 -4.86
CA ALA A 162 11.85 -23.57 -5.22
C ALA A 162 13.05 -23.67 -6.19
N GLN A 163 13.26 -22.66 -7.04
CA GLN A 163 14.40 -22.60 -7.96
C GLN A 163 15.71 -22.13 -7.29
N GLY A 164 15.63 -21.54 -6.10
CA GLY A 164 16.79 -20.98 -5.40
C GLY A 164 17.62 -22.05 -4.68
N PRO A 165 18.94 -21.85 -4.55
CA PRO A 165 19.82 -22.79 -3.85
C PRO A 165 19.63 -22.80 -2.32
N ASP A 166 19.04 -21.73 -1.75
CA ASP A 166 18.79 -21.60 -0.30
C ASP A 166 17.40 -20.98 -0.02
N PRO A 167 16.33 -21.81 -0.03
CA PRO A 167 14.97 -21.37 0.26
C PRO A 167 14.80 -20.74 1.66
N ALA A 168 15.59 -21.19 2.64
CA ALA A 168 15.48 -20.73 4.02
C ALA A 168 16.00 -19.30 4.17
N THR A 169 17.18 -19.02 3.62
CA THR A 169 17.74 -17.66 3.60
C THR A 169 16.86 -16.71 2.79
N PHE A 170 16.35 -17.14 1.64
CA PHE A 170 15.42 -16.33 0.85
C PHE A 170 14.17 -15.97 1.66
N THR A 171 13.55 -16.97 2.31
CA THR A 171 12.34 -16.76 3.12
C THR A 171 12.61 -15.80 4.27
N ALA A 172 13.74 -15.94 4.96
CA ALA A 172 14.13 -15.05 6.05
C ALA A 172 14.31 -13.60 5.58
N ARG A 173 15.00 -13.37 4.46
CA ARG A 173 15.19 -12.02 3.90
C ARG A 173 13.89 -11.39 3.41
N ALA A 174 13.08 -12.14 2.64
CA ALA A 174 11.76 -11.67 2.22
C ALA A 174 10.88 -11.29 3.41
N THR A 175 10.96 -12.06 4.50
CA THR A 175 10.22 -11.76 5.74
C THR A 175 10.71 -10.48 6.41
N ASP A 176 12.04 -10.28 6.53
CA ASP A 176 12.61 -9.06 7.11
C ASP A 176 12.23 -7.82 6.27
N ALA A 177 12.36 -7.90 4.96
CA ALA A 177 11.98 -6.81 4.06
C ALA A 177 10.48 -6.50 4.10
N ALA A 178 9.62 -7.52 4.20
CA ALA A 178 8.18 -7.32 4.36
C ALA A 178 7.87 -6.59 5.68
N ARG A 179 8.51 -6.99 6.80
CA ARG A 179 8.37 -6.32 8.10
C ARG A 179 8.82 -4.87 8.05
N ARG A 180 9.98 -4.60 7.43
CA ARG A 180 10.50 -3.22 7.28
C ARG A 180 9.65 -2.38 6.35
N THR A 181 9.08 -2.97 5.30
CA THR A 181 8.11 -2.29 4.43
C THR A 181 6.87 -1.90 5.23
N PHE A 182 6.27 -2.80 6.01
CA PHE A 182 5.15 -2.41 6.90
C PHE A 182 5.57 -1.37 7.95
N GLY A 183 6.75 -1.49 8.55
CA GLY A 183 7.28 -0.52 9.49
C GLY A 183 7.34 0.89 8.88
N LEU A 184 7.84 0.99 7.65
CA LEU A 184 7.83 2.25 6.90
C LEU A 184 6.42 2.80 6.68
N PHE A 185 5.44 1.95 6.36
CA PHE A 185 4.03 2.38 6.25
C PHE A 185 3.50 2.90 7.59
N VAL A 186 3.73 2.17 8.69
CA VAL A 186 3.31 2.55 10.04
C VAL A 186 3.89 3.91 10.41
N ASP A 187 5.21 4.09 10.26
CA ASP A 187 5.90 5.33 10.63
C ASP A 187 5.38 6.53 9.83
N ARG A 188 5.16 6.35 8.52
CA ARG A 188 4.67 7.43 7.65
C ARG A 188 3.21 7.77 7.88
N LEU A 189 2.37 6.78 8.13
CA LEU A 189 0.95 7.00 8.41
C LEU A 189 0.72 7.60 9.80
N ALA A 190 1.57 7.27 10.77
CA ALA A 190 1.56 7.87 12.10
C ALA A 190 2.05 9.33 12.09
N ALA A 191 3.05 9.65 11.26
CA ALA A 191 3.59 11.00 11.12
C ALA A 191 2.72 11.94 10.26
N ALA A 192 1.76 11.39 9.50
CA ALA A 192 0.86 12.20 8.70
C ALA A 192 0.03 13.11 9.63
N PRO A 193 0.00 14.44 9.40
CA PRO A 193 -0.63 15.36 10.32
C PRO A 193 -2.06 14.90 10.61
N GLU A 194 -2.36 14.68 11.90
CA GLU A 194 -3.73 14.44 12.32
C GLU A 194 -4.55 15.63 11.83
N GLY A 195 -5.54 15.37 10.98
CA GLY A 195 -6.54 16.38 10.64
C GLY A 195 -7.05 16.93 11.96
N ARG A 196 -6.76 18.21 12.23
CA ARG A 196 -7.16 18.92 13.46
C ARG A 196 -8.52 18.39 13.92
N ARG A 197 -8.55 17.68 15.07
CA ARG A 197 -9.80 17.26 15.72
C ARG A 197 -10.77 18.43 15.67
N PRO A 198 -12.04 18.24 15.30
CA PRO A 198 -13.00 19.34 15.31
C PRO A 198 -12.97 19.96 16.72
N ASP A 199 -12.69 21.27 16.76
CA ASP A 199 -12.68 22.03 18.00
C ASP A 199 -14.08 21.96 18.61
N PRO A 200 -14.27 21.36 19.80
CA PRO A 200 -15.58 21.27 20.43
C PRO A 200 -16.14 22.65 20.82
N GLY A 201 -15.38 23.74 20.66
CA GLY A 201 -15.72 25.09 21.09
C GLY A 201 -16.14 26.10 20.02
N ARG A 202 -16.21 25.76 18.71
CA ARG A 202 -16.60 26.76 17.70
C ARG A 202 -18.12 26.75 17.43
N PRO A 203 -18.89 27.76 17.84
CA PRO A 203 -20.31 27.82 17.53
C PRO A 203 -20.50 27.95 16.02
N VAL A 204 -21.37 27.10 15.47
CA VAL A 204 -21.87 27.23 14.10
C VAL A 204 -22.76 28.45 14.07
N THR A 205 -22.24 29.58 13.58
CA THR A 205 -23.07 30.73 13.26
C THR A 205 -23.96 30.35 12.08
N ARG A 206 -25.19 29.92 12.37
CA ARG A 206 -26.28 29.90 11.40
C ARG A 206 -26.62 31.35 11.09
N SER A 207 -26.12 31.87 9.96
CA SER A 207 -26.76 33.02 9.33
C SER A 207 -28.02 32.50 8.63
N LEU A 208 -29.16 32.97 9.13
CA LEU A 208 -30.46 32.84 8.52
C LEU A 208 -30.47 33.63 7.21
N THR A 209 -30.86 32.97 6.13
CA THR A 209 -31.72 33.56 5.10
C THR A 209 -32.63 32.47 4.59
#